data_AF-A0A0H4CLY8-F1
#
_entry.id   AF-A0A0H4CLY8-F1
#
_cell.length_a   1.000
_cell.length_b   1.000
_cell.length_c   1.000
_cell.angle_alpha   90.00
_cell.angle_beta   90.00
_cell.angle_gamma   90.00
#
_symmetry.space_group_name_H-M   'P 1'
#
loop_
_entity.id
_entity.type
_entity.pdbx_description
1 polymer ?
#
loop_
_entity_poly.entity_id
_entity_poly.type
_entity_poly.pdbx_seq_one_letter_code
_entity_poly.pdbx_strand_id
1 'polypeptide(L)'
;MCAGAGVTLGALTFHFRSKAALASAVVDEGVRALQRIRTARPDTGRPLHDLTVLVLQVAGALQHDVLPRAATRLVEEGHVDSGWPGIWRAEVLRLLERAFVTGDLAPDVRPATAAHLVMHVVEGAAHEARRAEAGGVWVASDVAEVWHAALGGLAAHPR
;
A
#
# COMPACT_ATOMS: atom_id res chain seq x y z
N MET A 1 14.60 16.70 -12.25
CA MET A 1 13.87 16.73 -10.96
C MET A 1 13.41 18.12 -10.51
N CYS A 2 13.84 19.25 -11.08
CA CYS A 2 13.32 20.58 -10.67
C CYS A 2 12.16 21.12 -11.51
N ALA A 3 11.93 20.60 -12.73
CA ALA A 3 10.91 21.13 -13.63
C ALA A 3 9.46 20.80 -13.22
N GLY A 4 9.22 19.73 -12.47
CA GLY A 4 7.88 19.28 -12.11
C GLY A 4 7.25 19.95 -10.88
N ALA A 5 8.05 20.59 -10.03
CA ALA A 5 7.58 21.19 -8.77
C ALA A 5 7.54 22.73 -8.79
N GLY A 6 7.99 23.37 -9.88
CA GLY A 6 8.14 24.84 -9.92
C GLY A 6 9.18 25.39 -8.93
N VAL A 7 10.00 24.52 -8.34
CA VAL A 7 11.01 24.90 -7.33
C VAL A 7 12.40 24.91 -7.96
N THR A 8 13.17 25.97 -7.73
CA THR A 8 14.56 26.04 -8.16
C THR A 8 15.42 25.07 -7.35
N LEU A 9 16.50 24.54 -7.95
CA LEU A 9 17.45 23.68 -7.24
C LEU A 9 17.98 24.34 -5.95
N GLY A 10 18.13 25.67 -5.95
CA GLY A 10 18.56 26.46 -4.79
C GLY A 10 17.54 26.52 -3.64
N ALA A 11 16.24 26.54 -3.93
CA ALA A 11 15.21 26.48 -2.88
C ALA A 11 15.11 25.07 -2.27
N LEU A 12 15.32 24.02 -3.06
CA LEU A 12 15.43 22.64 -2.57
C LEU A 12 16.65 22.43 -1.67
N THR A 13 17.83 22.95 -2.04
CA THR A 13 19.05 22.85 -1.21
C THR A 13 19.01 23.75 0.03
N PHE A 14 18.20 24.81 0.01
CA PHE A 14 17.94 25.62 1.21
C PHE A 14 17.12 24.86 2.26
N HIS A 15 16.09 24.11 1.84
CA HIS A 15 15.23 23.34 2.75
C HIS A 15 15.81 21.97 3.13
N PHE A 16 16.59 21.33 2.25
CA PHE A 16 17.19 20.03 2.52
C PHE A 16 18.71 20.07 2.33
N ARG A 17 19.42 19.76 3.43
CA ARG A 17 20.90 19.78 3.46
C ARG A 17 21.55 18.74 2.53
N SER A 18 20.80 17.75 2.05
CA SER A 18 21.29 16.73 1.10
C SER A 18 20.14 16.00 0.40
N LYS A 19 20.46 15.24 -0.67
CA LYS A 19 19.51 14.32 -1.32
C LYS A 19 19.00 13.24 -0.36
N ALA A 20 19.84 12.78 0.56
CA ALA A 20 19.44 11.80 1.58
C ALA A 20 18.40 12.41 2.54
N ALA A 21 18.60 13.66 2.97
CA ALA A 21 17.63 14.36 3.83
C ALA A 21 16.27 14.56 3.13
N LEU A 22 16.29 14.86 1.83
CA LEU A 22 15.06 14.91 1.03
C LEU A 22 14.39 13.54 0.92
N ALA A 23 15.14 12.47 0.64
CA ALA A 23 14.61 11.12 0.54
C ALA A 23 13.96 10.66 1.85
N SER A 24 14.61 10.91 3.00
CA SER A 24 14.05 10.63 4.32
C SER A 24 12.75 11.41 4.57
N ALA A 25 12.71 12.70 4.23
CA ALA A 25 11.50 13.50 4.41
C ALA A 25 10.32 13.02 3.54
N VAL A 26 10.60 12.62 2.29
CA VAL A 26 9.58 12.02 1.40
C VAL A 26 9.07 10.70 1.99
N VAL A 27 9.96 9.85 2.48
CA VAL A 27 9.60 8.57 3.09
C VAL A 27 8.78 8.78 4.35
N ASP A 28 9.19 9.68 5.24
CA ASP A 28 8.44 10.01 6.45
C ASP A 28 7.02 10.47 6.13
N GLU A 29 6.84 11.39 5.18
CA GLU A 29 5.52 11.91 4.87
C GLU A 29 4.63 10.89 4.15
N GLY A 30 5.18 10.15 3.19
CA GLY A 30 4.43 9.09 2.51
C GLY A 30 4.05 7.94 3.45
N VAL A 31 4.95 7.53 4.35
CA VAL A 31 4.65 6.51 5.37
C VAL A 31 3.61 7.03 6.37
N ARG A 32 3.69 8.30 6.80
CA ARG A 32 2.65 8.90 7.65
C ARG A 32 1.27 8.86 6.98
N ALA A 33 1.20 9.10 5.68
CA ALA A 33 -0.07 9.00 4.94
C ALA A 33 -0.66 7.59 4.98
N LEU A 34 0.17 6.57 4.77
CA LEU A 34 -0.25 5.18 4.85
C LEU A 34 -0.60 4.75 6.29
N GLN A 35 0.14 5.25 7.29
CA GLN A 35 -0.18 5.03 8.70
C GLN A 35 -1.51 5.66 9.09
N ARG A 36 -1.83 6.86 8.59
CA ARG A 36 -3.12 7.54 8.82
C ARG A 36 -4.29 6.69 8.33
N ILE A 37 -4.17 6.09 7.15
CA ILE A 37 -5.16 5.14 6.60
C ILE A 37 -5.37 3.97 7.57
N ARG A 38 -4.27 3.32 7.97
CA ARG A 38 -4.32 2.19 8.92
C ARG A 38 -4.98 2.59 10.25
N THR A 39 -4.66 3.75 10.80
CA THR A 39 -5.19 4.18 12.11
C THR A 39 -6.62 4.70 12.07
N ALA A 40 -7.07 5.25 10.93
CA ALA A 40 -8.42 5.76 10.77
C ALA A 40 -9.45 4.66 10.47
N ARG A 41 -8.98 3.45 10.13
CA ARG A 41 -9.84 2.32 9.84
C ARG A 41 -10.65 1.91 11.08
N PRO A 42 -11.99 1.82 11.01
CA PRO A 42 -12.79 1.28 12.10
C PRO A 42 -12.54 -0.22 12.28
N ASP A 43 -12.56 -0.70 13.53
CA ASP A 43 -12.63 -2.14 13.83
C ASP A 43 -14.10 -2.53 13.89
N THR A 44 -14.63 -3.03 12.77
CA THR A 44 -16.07 -3.34 12.65
C THR A 44 -16.43 -4.69 13.26
N GLY A 45 -15.44 -5.44 13.76
CA GLY A 45 -15.62 -6.83 14.17
C GLY A 45 -15.78 -7.80 12.99
N ARG A 46 -15.63 -7.32 11.74
CA ARG A 46 -15.72 -8.12 10.50
C ARG A 46 -14.35 -8.11 9.79
N PRO A 47 -13.45 -9.05 10.10
CA PRO A 47 -12.04 -8.93 9.74
C PRO A 47 -11.76 -8.88 8.22
N LEU A 48 -12.50 -9.61 7.38
CA LEU A 48 -12.35 -9.54 5.92
C LEU A 48 -12.89 -8.25 5.32
N HIS A 49 -13.95 -7.69 5.89
CA HIS A 49 -14.45 -6.37 5.51
C HIS A 49 -13.43 -5.28 5.87
N ASP A 50 -12.91 -5.33 7.08
CA ASP A 50 -11.85 -4.44 7.54
C ASP A 50 -10.59 -4.54 6.67
N LEU A 51 -10.18 -5.75 6.33
CA LEU A 51 -9.08 -5.99 5.39
C LEU A 51 -9.37 -5.38 4.02
N THR A 52 -10.59 -5.54 3.51
CA THR A 52 -11.01 -4.95 2.23
C THR A 52 -10.89 -3.44 2.24
N VAL A 53 -11.43 -2.77 3.27
CA VAL A 53 -11.32 -1.31 3.41
C VAL A 53 -9.85 -0.90 3.43
N LEU A 54 -9.03 -1.60 4.21
CA LEU A 54 -7.61 -1.31 4.35
C LEU A 54 -6.84 -1.44 3.02
N VAL A 55 -7.04 -2.55 2.30
CA VAL A 55 -6.38 -2.83 1.02
C VAL A 55 -6.74 -1.79 -0.03
N LEU A 56 -8.03 -1.49 -0.18
CA LEU A 56 -8.51 -0.53 -1.18
C LEU A 56 -8.03 0.89 -0.89
N GLN A 57 -8.01 1.31 0.37
CA GLN A 57 -7.51 2.64 0.75
C GLN A 57 -6.00 2.77 0.53
N VAL A 58 -5.22 1.76 0.89
CA VAL A 58 -3.77 1.76 0.65
C VAL A 58 -3.46 1.71 -0.85
N ALA A 59 -4.13 0.85 -1.61
CA ALA A 59 -3.96 0.76 -3.06
C ALA A 59 -4.32 2.08 -3.74
N GLY A 60 -5.46 2.69 -3.39
CA GLY A 60 -5.86 3.99 -3.91
C GLY A 60 -4.87 5.11 -3.58
N ALA A 61 -4.31 5.12 -2.36
CA ALA A 61 -3.25 6.07 -2.00
C ALA A 61 -2.00 5.88 -2.85
N LEU A 62 -1.59 4.64 -3.12
CA LEU A 62 -0.44 4.35 -3.98
C LEU A 62 -0.71 4.68 -5.45
N GLN A 63 -1.96 4.55 -5.92
CA GLN A 63 -2.35 4.87 -7.28
C GLN A 63 -2.45 6.37 -7.55
N HIS A 64 -3.00 7.13 -6.60
CA HIS A 64 -3.43 8.51 -6.85
C HIS A 64 -2.58 9.56 -6.15
N ASP A 65 -1.78 9.19 -5.15
CA ASP A 65 -0.86 10.10 -4.46
C ASP A 65 0.60 9.73 -4.75
N VAL A 66 1.36 10.73 -5.19
CA VAL A 66 2.79 10.59 -5.49
C VAL A 66 3.61 10.34 -4.23
N LEU A 67 3.21 10.87 -3.07
CA LEU A 67 3.99 10.79 -1.83
C LEU A 67 4.08 9.36 -1.27
N PRO A 68 2.97 8.65 -1.00
CA PRO A 68 3.00 7.24 -0.61
C PRO A 68 3.75 6.36 -1.62
N ARG A 69 3.56 6.63 -2.91
CA ARG A 69 4.19 5.85 -3.98
C ARG A 69 5.70 6.05 -4.02
N ALA A 70 6.16 7.29 -3.92
CA ALA A 70 7.57 7.63 -3.87
C ALA A 70 8.23 7.11 -2.58
N ALA A 71 7.56 7.21 -1.43
CA ALA A 71 8.03 6.65 -0.18
C ALA A 71 8.23 5.13 -0.26
N THR A 72 7.21 4.40 -0.72
CA THR A 72 7.29 2.94 -0.92
C THR A 72 8.45 2.57 -1.83
N ARG A 73 8.64 3.30 -2.95
CA ARG A 73 9.75 3.07 -3.87
C ARG A 73 11.12 3.28 -3.22
N LEU A 74 11.30 4.39 -2.52
CA LEU A 74 12.58 4.71 -1.84
C LEU A 74 12.93 3.66 -0.78
N VAL A 75 11.93 3.08 -0.12
CA VAL A 75 12.11 1.98 0.83
C VAL A 75 12.45 0.66 0.11
N GLU A 76 11.72 0.32 -0.95
CA GLU A 76 11.97 -0.88 -1.78
C GLU A 76 13.36 -0.90 -2.40
N GLU A 77 13.84 0.25 -2.89
CA GLU A 77 15.16 0.42 -3.50
C GLU A 77 16.29 0.51 -2.46
N GLY A 78 15.98 0.47 -1.16
CA GLY A 78 16.95 0.51 -0.07
C GLY A 78 17.59 1.88 0.18
N HIS A 79 16.98 2.96 -0.32
CA HIS A 79 17.48 4.32 -0.09
C HIS A 79 17.20 4.83 1.32
N VAL A 80 16.12 4.36 1.96
CA VAL A 80 15.72 4.72 3.33
C VAL A 80 15.05 3.53 4.00
N ASP A 81 15.39 3.23 5.24
CA ASP A 81 14.62 2.28 6.06
C ASP A 81 13.52 3.03 6.83
N SER A 82 12.32 2.45 6.87
CA SER A 82 11.16 3.01 7.57
C SER A 82 10.44 2.00 8.48
N GLY A 83 10.78 0.72 8.40
CA GLY A 83 10.02 -0.37 9.04
C GLY A 83 8.56 -0.54 8.57
N TRP A 84 8.04 0.36 7.72
CA TRP A 84 6.65 0.37 7.28
C TRP A 84 6.21 -0.93 6.59
N PRO A 85 6.99 -1.56 5.68
CA PRO A 85 6.58 -2.81 5.06
C PRO A 85 6.29 -3.93 6.06
N GLY A 86 7.08 -4.01 7.15
CA GLY A 86 6.87 -4.98 8.22
C GLY A 86 5.60 -4.68 9.02
N ILE A 87 5.37 -3.41 9.34
CA ILE A 87 4.17 -2.94 10.04
C ILE A 87 2.90 -3.23 9.23
N TRP A 88 2.93 -2.93 7.94
CA TRP A 88 1.83 -3.17 7.01
C TRP A 88 1.49 -4.66 6.92
N ARG A 89 2.52 -5.50 6.69
CA ARG A 89 2.36 -6.95 6.61
C ARG A 89 1.79 -7.56 7.90
N ALA A 90 2.25 -7.08 9.06
CA ALA A 90 1.76 -7.56 10.35
C ALA A 90 0.27 -7.25 10.55
N GLU A 91 -0.19 -6.07 10.15
CA GLU A 91 -1.61 -5.70 10.26
C GLU A 91 -2.50 -6.53 9.31
N VAL A 92 -2.05 -6.76 8.08
CA VAL A 92 -2.74 -7.65 7.12
C VAL A 92 -2.84 -9.07 7.68
N LEU A 93 -1.74 -9.61 8.19
CA LEU A 93 -1.72 -10.95 8.79
C LEU A 93 -2.67 -11.04 9.99
N ARG A 94 -2.67 -10.04 10.87
CA ARG A 94 -3.56 -9.99 12.04
C ARG A 94 -5.04 -10.05 11.64
N LEU A 95 -5.44 -9.33 10.59
CA LEU A 95 -6.82 -9.35 10.09
C LEU A 95 -7.18 -10.71 9.49
N LEU A 96 -6.26 -11.34 8.75
CA LEU A 96 -6.47 -12.67 8.17
C LEU A 96 -6.53 -13.77 9.23
N GLU A 97 -5.71 -13.68 10.28
CA GLU A 97 -5.77 -14.61 11.42
C GLU A 97 -7.10 -14.48 12.16
N ARG A 98 -7.58 -13.24 12.37
CA ARG A 98 -8.91 -13.02 12.94
C ARG A 98 -10.01 -13.61 12.05
N ALA A 99 -9.96 -13.39 10.73
CA ALA A 99 -10.91 -13.94 9.78
C ALA A 99 -10.92 -15.48 9.80
N PHE A 100 -9.76 -16.11 9.96
CA PHE A 100 -9.64 -17.56 10.09
C PHE A 100 -10.30 -18.07 11.37
N VAL A 101 -10.06 -17.40 12.50
CA VAL A 101 -10.68 -17.74 13.80
C VAL A 101 -12.20 -17.55 13.79
N THR A 102 -12.71 -16.52 13.11
CA THR A 102 -14.16 -16.27 12.99
C THR A 102 -14.84 -17.13 11.93
N GLY A 103 -14.09 -17.90 11.14
CA GLY A 103 -14.63 -18.72 10.05
C GLY A 103 -15.00 -17.93 8.79
N ASP A 104 -14.60 -16.66 8.70
CA ASP A 104 -14.81 -15.81 7.52
C ASP A 104 -13.83 -16.15 6.40
N LEU A 105 -12.63 -16.64 6.75
CA LEU A 105 -11.62 -17.13 5.80
C LEU A 105 -11.91 -18.58 5.41
N ALA A 106 -11.73 -18.92 4.13
CA ALA A 106 -11.89 -20.28 3.64
C ALA A 106 -10.96 -21.26 4.40
N PRO A 107 -11.46 -22.47 4.75
CA PRO A 107 -10.76 -23.37 5.68
C PRO A 107 -9.44 -23.93 5.14
N ASP A 108 -9.25 -23.97 3.83
CA ASP A 108 -8.04 -24.41 3.14
C ASP A 108 -7.03 -23.28 2.88
N VAL A 109 -7.41 -22.03 3.17
CA VAL A 109 -6.54 -20.86 2.99
C VAL A 109 -5.77 -20.57 4.27
N ARG A 110 -4.44 -20.69 4.19
CA ARG A 110 -3.55 -20.28 5.29
C ARG A 110 -3.45 -18.74 5.36
N PRO A 111 -3.62 -18.11 6.54
CA PRO A 111 -3.50 -16.66 6.71
C PRO A 111 -2.18 -16.08 6.15
N ALA A 112 -1.05 -16.76 6.37
CA ALA A 112 0.23 -16.32 5.84
C ALA A 112 0.29 -16.33 4.31
N THR A 113 -0.31 -17.32 3.64
CA THR A 113 -0.41 -17.36 2.18
C THR A 113 -1.30 -16.23 1.68
N ALA A 114 -2.45 -16.01 2.32
CA ALA A 114 -3.35 -14.91 1.98
C ALA A 114 -2.68 -13.53 2.15
N ALA A 115 -1.84 -13.37 3.17
CA ALA A 115 -1.09 -12.12 3.37
C ALA A 115 -0.15 -11.84 2.20
N HIS A 116 0.54 -12.85 1.65
CA HIS A 116 1.36 -12.68 0.45
C HIS A 116 0.55 -12.24 -0.77
N LEU A 117 -0.63 -12.83 -0.98
CA LEU A 117 -1.53 -12.42 -2.07
C LEU A 117 -1.93 -10.95 -1.92
N VAL A 118 -2.31 -10.52 -0.71
CA VAL A 118 -2.66 -9.12 -0.41
C VAL A 118 -1.49 -8.18 -0.73
N MET A 119 -0.26 -8.54 -0.34
CA MET A 119 0.93 -7.75 -0.68
C MET A 119 1.08 -7.57 -2.19
N HIS A 120 0.95 -8.65 -2.96
CA HIS A 120 1.08 -8.59 -4.42
C HIS A 120 0.00 -7.74 -5.09
N VAL A 121 -1.24 -7.76 -4.59
CA VAL A 121 -2.31 -6.88 -5.10
C VAL A 121 -1.96 -5.40 -4.89
N VAL A 122 -1.47 -5.05 -3.70
CA VAL A 122 -1.09 -3.65 -3.38
C VAL A 122 0.17 -3.21 -4.13
N GLU A 123 1.16 -4.08 -4.27
CA GLU A 123 2.37 -3.84 -5.08
C GLU A 123 2.01 -3.61 -6.55
N GLY A 124 1.08 -4.41 -7.10
CA GLY A 124 0.56 -4.24 -8.46
C GLY A 124 -0.03 -2.84 -8.69
N ALA A 125 -0.83 -2.35 -7.74
CA ALA A 125 -1.43 -1.01 -7.82
C ALA A 125 -0.36 0.11 -7.87
N ALA A 126 0.68 0.03 -7.03
CA ALA A 126 1.78 0.97 -7.06
C ALA A 126 2.57 0.89 -8.37
N HIS A 127 2.80 -0.33 -8.86
CA HIS A 127 3.54 -0.58 -10.08
C HIS A 127 2.83 -0.03 -11.31
N GLU A 128 1.54 -0.27 -11.47
CA GLU A 128 0.74 0.27 -12.58
C GLU A 128 0.72 1.80 -12.58
N ALA A 129 0.61 2.43 -11.42
CA ALA A 129 0.62 3.89 -11.32
C ALA A 129 1.95 4.52 -11.74
N ARG A 130 3.09 3.98 -11.25
CA ARG A 130 4.45 4.43 -11.64
C ARG A 130 4.64 4.42 -13.14
N ARG A 131 4.09 3.38 -13.71
CA ARG A 131 4.38 3.02 -15.05
C ARG A 131 3.53 4.03 -15.92
N ALA A 132 2.35 4.49 -15.46
CA ALA A 132 1.43 5.31 -16.27
C ALA A 132 2.04 6.69 -16.48
N GLU A 133 2.79 7.14 -15.49
CA GLU A 133 3.66 8.32 -15.54
C GLU A 133 4.80 8.18 -16.57
N ALA A 134 5.26 6.96 -16.86
CA ALA A 134 6.32 6.71 -17.83
C ALA A 134 5.84 6.79 -19.30
N GLY A 135 4.56 7.10 -19.54
CA GLY A 135 4.03 7.40 -20.87
C GLY A 135 3.75 6.20 -21.77
N GLY A 136 3.65 4.99 -21.20
CA GLY A 136 3.23 3.79 -21.93
C GLY A 136 1.71 3.76 -22.15
N VAL A 137 1.25 3.28 -23.32
CA VAL A 137 -0.16 2.95 -23.52
C VAL A 137 -0.48 1.67 -22.74
N TRP A 138 -1.25 1.80 -21.68
CA TRP A 138 -1.96 0.69 -21.07
C TRP A 138 -3.24 1.13 -20.42
N VAL A 139 -4.03 0.13 -20.07
CA VAL A 139 -5.17 0.23 -19.20
C VAL A 139 -4.71 -0.26 -17.82
N ALA A 140 -4.74 0.62 -16.82
CA ALA A 140 -4.54 0.20 -15.43
C ALA A 140 -5.70 -0.72 -15.03
N SER A 141 -5.42 -1.79 -14.31
CA SER A 141 -6.45 -2.65 -13.76
C SER A 141 -7.21 -1.91 -12.67
N ASP A 142 -8.52 -2.11 -12.60
CA ASP A 142 -9.30 -1.66 -11.46
C ASP A 142 -8.92 -2.52 -10.25
N VAL A 143 -8.18 -1.93 -9.32
CA VAL A 143 -7.71 -2.64 -8.12
C VAL A 143 -8.88 -3.13 -7.27
N ALA A 144 -10.03 -2.47 -7.32
CA ALA A 144 -11.23 -2.94 -6.63
C ALA A 144 -11.76 -4.24 -7.26
N GLU A 145 -11.75 -4.32 -8.59
CA GLU A 145 -12.15 -5.54 -9.31
C GLU A 145 -11.18 -6.70 -9.03
N VAL A 146 -9.86 -6.45 -9.12
CA VAL A 146 -8.83 -7.45 -8.78
C VAL A 146 -8.97 -7.90 -7.33
N TRP A 147 -9.21 -6.97 -6.41
CA TRP A 147 -9.41 -7.29 -5.01
C TRP A 147 -10.67 -8.11 -4.77
N HIS A 148 -11.79 -7.79 -5.43
CA HIS A 148 -13.02 -8.57 -5.31
C HIS A 148 -12.86 -10.00 -5.81
N ALA A 149 -12.13 -10.20 -6.91
CA ALA A 149 -11.80 -11.54 -7.40
C ALA A 149 -10.92 -12.31 -6.39
N ALA A 150 -9.88 -11.67 -5.85
CA ALA A 150 -9.03 -12.26 -4.82
C ALA A 150 -9.84 -12.60 -3.54
N LEU A 151 -10.69 -11.69 -3.09
CA LEU A 151 -11.54 -11.86 -1.92
C LEU A 151 -12.51 -13.03 -2.08
N GLY A 152 -13.06 -13.24 -3.28
CA GLY A 152 -13.90 -14.41 -3.58
C GLY A 152 -13.18 -15.74 -3.36
N GLY A 153 -11.88 -15.81 -3.65
CA GLY A 153 -11.05 -16.99 -3.38
C GLY A 153 -10.61 -17.13 -1.91
N LEU A 154 -10.59 -16.03 -1.16
CA LEU A 154 -10.22 -16.03 0.27
C LEU A 154 -11.42 -16.28 1.20
N ALA A 155 -12.62 -15.86 0.82
CA ALA A 155 -13.79 -15.91 1.67
C ALA A 155 -14.35 -17.34 1.79
N ALA A 156 -14.81 -17.67 3.00
CA ALA A 156 -15.59 -18.88 3.21
C ALA A 156 -16.89 -18.80 2.39
N HIS A 157 -17.23 -19.88 1.70
CA HIS A 157 -18.48 -19.98 0.98
C HIS A 157 -19.58 -20.46 1.94
N PRO A 158 -20.77 -19.84 1.94
CA PRO A 158 -21.90 -20.39 2.69
C PRO A 158 -22.18 -21.81 2.19
N ARG A 159 -22.28 -22.75 3.13
CA ARG A 159 -22.65 -24.14 2.85
C ARG A 159 -24.13 -24.25 2.52
#